data_AF-A0A3E2YW31-F1
#
_entry.id   AF-A0A3E2YW31-F1
#
_cell.length_a   1.000
_cell.length_b   1.000
_cell.length_c   1.000
_cell.angle_alpha   90.00
_cell.angle_beta   90.00
_cell.angle_gamma   90.00
#
_symmetry.space_group_name_H-M   'P 1'
#
loop_
_entity.id
_entity.type
_entity.pdbx_description
1 polymer ?
#
loop_
_entity_poly.entity_id
_entity_poly.type
_entity_poly.pdbx_seq_one_letter_code
_entity_poly.pdbx_strand_id
1 'polypeptide(L)'
;MPQRRRLARAALSTTAAAASLALATPAWASSTIGLNPAHEGQTASHFTQVCDDERFAGLPAGDDGWHFVLPGKESGSFESLTLTFDDGTAAVTVRIPDGSDAYPDFFYSTGGRAPRQIHAYLFTPAGWTLVGGSATVSGTGTKFNVSHTCAGEASTESPSPSPSPSTPESPQPSESPSTSASPSGSPSATESPVPSGSASPSESATAPASPSGGTGGGDLPLTGAAVTGMALTGVALIGGGAALMVLRRRRDRITFTS
;
A
#
# COMPACT_ATOMS: atom_id res chain seq x y z
N MET A 1 -42.77 -58.37 13.40
CA MET A 1 -42.41 -57.03 13.91
C MET A 1 -41.19 -56.41 13.18
N PRO A 2 -41.29 -55.83 11.96
CA PRO A 2 -40.13 -55.19 11.31
C PRO A 2 -40.32 -53.72 10.90
N GLN A 3 -41.42 -53.05 11.25
CA GLN A 3 -41.72 -51.71 10.73
C GLN A 3 -41.18 -50.53 11.57
N ARG A 4 -40.71 -50.76 12.80
CA ARG A 4 -40.25 -49.67 13.67
C ARG A 4 -38.79 -49.25 13.49
N ARG A 5 -38.00 -49.95 12.67
CA ARG A 5 -36.54 -49.68 12.52
C ARG A 5 -36.16 -48.78 11.34
N ARG A 6 -37.10 -48.45 10.44
CA ARG A 6 -36.78 -47.66 9.22
C ARG A 6 -36.99 -46.14 9.37
N LEU A 7 -37.64 -45.68 10.44
CA LEU A 7 -37.86 -44.25 10.68
C LEU A 7 -36.67 -43.54 11.35
N ALA A 8 -35.74 -44.27 11.95
CA ALA A 8 -34.59 -43.67 12.65
C ALA A 8 -33.42 -43.26 11.73
N ARG A 9 -33.35 -43.75 10.49
CA ARG A 9 -32.21 -43.47 9.58
C ARG A 9 -32.43 -42.32 8.60
N ALA A 10 -33.64 -41.77 8.51
CA ALA A 10 -33.92 -40.61 7.65
C ALA A 10 -33.81 -39.27 8.38
N ALA A 11 -33.78 -39.26 9.72
CA ALA A 11 -33.74 -38.04 10.52
C ALA A 11 -32.31 -37.52 10.81
N LEU A 12 -31.28 -38.33 10.58
CA LEU A 12 -29.87 -37.96 10.86
C LEU A 12 -29.15 -37.31 9.66
N SER A 13 -29.78 -37.20 8.49
CA SER A 13 -29.12 -36.66 7.28
C SER A 13 -29.54 -35.22 6.94
N THR A 14 -30.54 -34.66 7.62
CA THR A 14 -31.06 -33.31 7.33
C THR A 14 -30.52 -32.22 8.25
N THR A 15 -29.92 -32.57 9.39
CA THR A 15 -29.35 -31.60 10.34
C THR A 15 -27.93 -31.16 9.98
N ALA A 16 -27.16 -31.93 9.20
CA ALA A 16 -25.82 -31.53 8.79
C ALA A 16 -25.82 -30.45 7.69
N ALA A 17 -26.81 -30.44 6.79
CA ALA A 17 -26.88 -29.47 5.69
C ALA A 17 -27.41 -28.08 6.11
N ALA A 18 -28.20 -27.99 7.18
CA ALA A 18 -28.70 -26.72 7.70
C ALA A 18 -27.66 -25.98 8.58
N ALA A 19 -26.71 -26.70 9.18
CA ALA A 19 -25.63 -26.10 9.98
C ALA A 19 -24.54 -25.44 9.10
N SER A 20 -24.41 -25.83 7.83
CA SER A 20 -23.42 -25.26 6.90
C SER A 20 -23.84 -23.93 6.26
N LEU A 21 -25.13 -23.58 6.29
CA LEU A 21 -25.64 -22.32 5.71
C LEU A 21 -25.74 -21.15 6.71
N ALA A 22 -25.55 -21.39 8.01
CA ALA A 22 -25.68 -20.37 9.05
C ALA A 22 -24.38 -19.57 9.31
N LEU A 23 -23.28 -19.90 8.63
CA LEU A 23 -21.99 -19.22 8.73
C LEU A 23 -21.60 -18.47 7.45
N ALA A 24 -22.55 -18.23 6.54
CA ALA A 24 -22.39 -17.22 5.51
C ALA A 24 -22.49 -15.85 6.19
N THR A 25 -21.47 -15.47 6.96
CA THR A 25 -21.23 -14.08 7.30
C THR A 25 -21.16 -13.34 5.96
N PRO A 26 -21.89 -12.22 5.80
CA PRO A 26 -21.65 -11.35 4.67
C PRO A 26 -20.15 -11.02 4.71
N ALA A 27 -19.40 -11.50 3.73
CA ALA A 27 -18.07 -10.97 3.51
C ALA A 27 -18.28 -9.51 3.13
N TRP A 28 -18.11 -8.59 4.08
CA TRP A 28 -18.03 -7.17 3.76
C TRP A 28 -16.91 -7.04 2.75
N ALA A 29 -17.28 -6.85 1.49
CA ALA A 29 -16.32 -6.77 0.41
C ALA A 29 -15.53 -5.49 0.63
N SER A 30 -14.29 -5.65 1.10
CA SER A 30 -13.32 -4.57 1.08
C SER A 30 -12.97 -4.28 -0.38
N SER A 31 -12.79 -3.01 -0.72
CA SER A 31 -12.40 -2.59 -2.06
C SER A 31 -11.16 -1.71 -2.02
N THR A 32 -10.35 -1.79 -3.07
CA THR A 32 -9.20 -0.91 -3.26
C THR A 32 -9.60 0.25 -4.14
N ILE A 33 -9.32 1.46 -3.66
CA ILE A 33 -9.58 2.72 -4.35
C ILE A 33 -8.29 3.51 -4.50
N GLY A 34 -8.20 4.33 -5.55
CA GLY A 34 -7.03 5.17 -5.81
C GLY A 34 -7.14 6.56 -5.18
N LEU A 35 -5.99 7.23 -5.07
CA LEU A 35 -5.93 8.67 -4.86
C LEU A 35 -6.62 9.40 -6.02
N ASN A 36 -7.23 10.56 -5.74
CA ASN A 36 -7.73 11.43 -6.79
C ASN A 36 -6.56 11.88 -7.69
N PRO A 37 -6.57 11.57 -9.01
CA PRO A 37 -5.41 11.86 -9.87
C PRO A 37 -5.04 13.34 -9.94
N ALA A 38 -5.98 14.25 -9.67
CA ALA A 38 -5.72 15.68 -9.62
C ALA A 38 -4.82 16.12 -8.44
N HIS A 39 -4.58 15.23 -7.47
CA HIS A 39 -3.77 15.50 -6.29
C HIS A 39 -2.37 14.89 -6.40
N GLU A 40 -2.12 14.07 -7.42
CA GLU A 40 -0.81 13.49 -7.69
C GLU A 40 0.16 14.55 -8.20
N GLY A 41 1.44 14.43 -7.82
CA GLY A 41 2.50 15.35 -8.18
C GLY A 41 2.44 16.69 -7.43
N GLN A 42 1.70 16.78 -6.33
CA GLN A 42 1.53 18.03 -5.56
C GLN A 42 2.23 17.96 -4.20
N THR A 43 2.82 19.08 -3.78
CA THR A 43 3.36 19.29 -2.43
C THR A 43 2.26 19.73 -1.47
N ALA A 44 2.53 19.69 -0.16
CA ALA A 44 1.56 20.10 0.85
C ALA A 44 1.09 21.55 0.63
N SER A 45 1.99 22.45 0.25
CA SER A 45 1.72 23.88 0.00
C SER A 45 0.70 24.15 -1.12
N HIS A 46 0.44 23.19 -2.01
CA HIS A 46 -0.52 23.36 -3.11
C HIS A 46 -1.98 23.31 -2.63
N PHE A 47 -2.25 22.59 -1.54
CA PHE A 47 -3.61 22.42 -1.02
C PHE A 47 -4.01 23.56 -0.08
N THR A 48 -5.29 23.60 0.31
CA THR A 48 -5.77 24.55 1.31
C THR A 48 -4.99 24.37 2.61
N GLN A 49 -4.39 25.45 3.11
CA GLN A 49 -3.60 25.45 4.35
C GLN A 49 -4.53 25.64 5.55
N VAL A 50 -4.66 24.62 6.40
CA VAL A 50 -5.49 24.63 7.61
C VAL A 50 -4.68 24.10 8.79
N CYS A 51 -3.70 24.89 9.23
CA CYS A 51 -2.80 24.54 10.33
C CYS A 51 -3.43 24.64 11.72
N ASP A 52 -4.54 25.36 11.87
CA ASP A 52 -5.24 25.53 13.14
C ASP A 52 -6.12 24.33 13.53
N ASP A 53 -6.10 23.23 12.76
CA ASP A 53 -6.81 22.00 13.12
C ASP A 53 -6.12 21.34 14.34
N GLU A 54 -6.89 21.02 15.38
CA GLU A 54 -6.40 20.33 16.58
C GLU A 54 -5.75 18.97 16.27
N ARG A 55 -6.04 18.37 15.10
CA ARG A 55 -5.41 17.12 14.67
C ARG A 55 -3.99 17.33 14.17
N PHE A 56 -3.62 18.56 13.83
CA PHE A 56 -2.24 18.96 13.60
C PHE A 56 -1.57 19.50 14.89
N ALA A 57 -2.24 19.42 16.05
CA ALA A 57 -1.60 19.76 17.31
C ALA A 57 -0.43 18.81 17.58
N GLY A 58 0.80 19.36 17.55
CA GLY A 58 2.03 18.59 17.68
C GLY A 58 2.75 18.30 16.37
N LEU A 59 2.28 18.84 15.23
CA LEU A 59 3.04 18.85 13.98
C LEU A 59 4.40 19.56 14.20
N PRO A 60 5.54 18.89 13.97
CA PRO A 60 6.84 19.53 14.02
C PRO A 60 6.96 20.66 12.97
N ALA A 61 7.68 21.73 13.28
CA ALA A 61 7.80 22.88 12.37
C ALA A 61 8.41 22.53 10.99
N GLY A 62 9.22 21.46 10.94
CA GLY A 62 9.86 20.96 9.72
C GLY A 62 9.04 19.92 8.95
N ASP A 63 7.78 19.67 9.34
CA ASP A 63 6.95 18.61 8.79
C ASP A 63 5.70 19.17 8.11
N ASP A 64 5.29 18.55 7.02
CA ASP A 64 4.01 18.74 6.36
C ASP A 64 2.94 17.85 7.03
N GLY A 65 1.83 18.47 7.42
CA GLY A 65 0.61 17.79 7.86
C GLY A 65 -0.34 17.53 6.69
N TRP A 66 -0.75 16.28 6.52
CA TRP A 66 -1.67 15.86 5.47
C TRP A 66 -2.98 15.34 6.06
N HIS A 67 -4.11 15.76 5.48
CA HIS A 67 -5.42 15.22 5.82
C HIS A 67 -6.12 14.66 4.59
N PHE A 68 -6.31 13.34 4.59
CA PHE A 68 -7.02 12.59 3.57
C PHE A 68 -8.45 12.29 4.00
N VAL A 69 -9.37 12.37 3.05
CA VAL A 69 -10.79 12.11 3.27
C VAL A 69 -11.35 11.11 2.27
N LEU A 70 -12.19 10.20 2.76
CA LEU A 70 -13.01 9.32 1.93
C LEU A 70 -14.34 10.03 1.61
N PRO A 71 -14.53 10.56 0.39
CA PRO A 71 -15.77 11.25 0.04
C PRO A 71 -16.92 10.26 -0.10
N GLY A 72 -18.15 10.71 0.21
CA GLY A 72 -19.37 9.96 -0.03
C GLY A 72 -20.02 9.37 1.22
N LYS A 73 -21.34 9.53 1.29
CA LYS A 73 -22.16 9.03 2.42
C LYS A 73 -22.32 7.50 2.40
N GLU A 74 -22.25 6.90 1.21
CA GLU A 74 -22.36 5.46 0.98
C GLU A 74 -21.00 4.75 0.94
N SER A 75 -19.91 5.50 0.96
CA SER A 75 -18.57 4.95 1.11
C SER A 75 -18.48 4.26 2.48
N GLY A 76 -17.67 3.22 2.68
CA GLY A 76 -17.51 2.69 4.04
C GLY A 76 -16.43 3.45 4.81
N SER A 77 -15.48 2.73 5.37
CA SER A 77 -14.41 3.28 6.21
C SER A 77 -13.05 2.88 5.67
N PHE A 78 -12.04 3.74 5.80
CA PHE A 78 -10.65 3.37 5.62
C PHE A 78 -10.29 2.18 6.53
N GLU A 79 -9.68 1.17 5.92
CA GLU A 79 -9.05 0.03 6.61
C GLU A 79 -7.53 0.20 6.59
N SER A 80 -6.98 0.66 5.45
CA SER A 80 -5.58 1.04 5.33
C SER A 80 -5.36 2.02 4.17
N LEU A 81 -4.36 2.90 4.25
CA LEU A 81 -3.84 3.65 3.12
C LEU A 81 -2.40 3.21 2.84
N THR A 82 -1.99 3.31 1.59
CA THR A 82 -0.60 3.19 1.13
C THR A 82 -0.35 4.36 0.22
N LEU A 83 0.45 5.31 0.69
CA LEU A 83 0.77 6.56 0.00
C LEU A 83 2.22 6.49 -0.47
N THR A 84 2.48 7.06 -1.63
CA THR A 84 3.84 7.17 -2.16
C THR A 84 4.17 8.64 -2.32
N PHE A 85 5.28 9.05 -1.72
CA PHE A 85 5.83 10.39 -1.79
C PHE A 85 7.18 10.36 -2.51
N ASP A 86 7.55 11.45 -3.16
CA ASP A 86 8.92 11.74 -3.57
C ASP A 86 9.51 12.72 -2.56
N ASP A 87 10.58 12.31 -1.88
CA ASP A 87 11.28 13.13 -0.88
C ASP A 87 12.31 14.10 -1.50
N GLY A 88 12.37 14.16 -2.83
CA GLY A 88 13.36 14.89 -3.62
C GLY A 88 14.58 14.06 -4.01
N THR A 89 14.72 12.85 -3.45
CA THR A 89 15.81 11.91 -3.76
C THR A 89 15.30 10.55 -4.21
N ALA A 90 14.21 10.06 -3.62
CA ALA A 90 13.64 8.75 -3.88
C ALA A 90 12.12 8.72 -3.58
N ALA A 91 11.47 7.70 -4.13
CA ALA A 91 10.09 7.38 -3.79
C ALA A 91 10.03 6.67 -2.42
N VAL A 92 9.34 7.26 -1.46
CA VAL A 92 9.06 6.72 -0.13
C VAL A 92 7.61 6.26 -0.06
N THR A 93 7.38 5.03 0.43
CA THR A 93 6.03 4.51 0.63
C THR A 93 5.68 4.48 2.11
N VAL A 94 4.58 5.12 2.47
CA VAL A 94 4.06 5.24 3.84
C VAL A 94 2.74 4.50 3.93
N ARG A 95 2.53 3.74 5.01
CA ARG A 95 1.28 2.99 5.25
C ARG A 95 0.55 3.61 6.43
N ILE A 96 -0.77 3.68 6.35
CA ILE A 96 -1.61 4.21 7.44
C ILE A 96 -2.65 3.14 7.80
N PRO A 97 -2.74 2.69 9.06
CA PRO A 97 -1.82 3.00 10.14
C PRO A 97 -0.56 2.15 10.08
N ASP A 98 0.60 2.73 10.40
CA ASP A 98 1.86 2.00 10.56
C ASP A 98 2.73 2.59 11.68
N GLY A 99 2.47 2.16 12.91
CA GLY A 99 3.26 2.60 14.07
C GLY A 99 4.71 2.10 14.10
N SER A 100 5.20 1.43 13.07
CA SER A 100 6.61 1.02 12.96
C SER A 100 7.46 1.99 12.14
N ASP A 101 6.84 2.88 11.36
CA ASP A 101 7.55 3.89 10.60
C ASP A 101 7.81 5.17 11.42
N ALA A 102 8.58 6.10 10.83
CA ALA A 102 8.97 7.34 11.47
C ALA A 102 7.95 8.47 11.28
N TYR A 103 6.80 8.20 10.65
CA TYR A 103 5.85 9.19 10.20
C TYR A 103 4.57 9.10 11.03
N PRO A 104 4.36 10.01 11.99
CA PRO A 104 3.15 9.99 12.81
C PRO A 104 1.90 9.99 11.94
N ASP A 105 1.07 8.96 12.11
CA ASP A 105 -0.16 8.77 11.36
C ASP A 105 -1.30 8.32 12.28
N PHE A 106 -2.54 8.57 11.87
CA PHE A 106 -3.71 8.00 12.53
C PHE A 106 -4.99 8.14 11.70
N PHE A 107 -5.97 7.27 11.98
CA PHE A 107 -7.35 7.47 11.53
C PHE A 107 -8.18 8.21 12.55
N TYR A 108 -9.10 9.03 12.05
CA TYR A 108 -10.10 9.71 12.85
C TYR A 108 -11.51 9.33 12.41
N SER A 109 -12.35 9.07 13.42
CA SER A 109 -13.74 8.68 13.23
C SER A 109 -14.66 9.89 13.33
N THR A 110 -15.70 9.95 12.49
CA THR A 110 -16.71 11.01 12.53
C THR A 110 -17.53 11.06 13.83
N GLY A 111 -17.39 10.04 14.69
CA GLY A 111 -18.19 9.89 15.90
C GLY A 111 -19.68 9.67 15.60
N GLY A 112 -20.53 9.92 16.60
CA GLY A 112 -21.99 9.79 16.49
C GLY A 112 -22.50 8.35 16.61
N ARG A 113 -23.74 8.11 16.17
CA ARG A 113 -24.45 6.82 16.34
C ARG A 113 -23.98 5.71 15.38
N ALA A 114 -23.28 6.08 14.31
CA ALA A 114 -22.73 5.17 13.31
C ALA A 114 -21.34 5.70 12.88
N PRO A 115 -20.33 5.57 13.74
CA PRO A 115 -18.99 6.12 13.49
C PRO A 115 -18.36 5.46 12.26
N ARG A 116 -17.72 6.29 11.40
CA ARG A 116 -16.97 5.83 10.23
C ARG A 116 -15.58 6.44 10.24
N GLN A 117 -14.57 5.64 9.90
CA GLN A 117 -13.19 6.12 9.73
C GLN A 117 -13.04 6.65 8.31
N ILE A 118 -13.28 7.94 8.11
CA ILE A 118 -13.21 8.57 6.78
C ILE A 118 -12.15 9.65 6.71
N HIS A 119 -11.43 9.87 7.81
CA HIS A 119 -10.37 10.86 7.93
C HIS A 119 -9.07 10.12 8.27
N ALA A 120 -8.01 10.42 7.53
CA ALA A 120 -6.67 9.92 7.79
C ALA A 120 -5.70 11.10 7.86
N TYR A 121 -4.84 11.10 8.86
CA TYR A 121 -3.84 12.13 9.09
C TYR A 121 -2.45 11.50 9.01
N LEU A 122 -1.50 12.23 8.44
CA LEU A 122 -0.12 11.80 8.27
C LEU A 122 0.81 13.01 8.32
N PHE A 123 1.91 12.90 9.06
CA PHE A 123 2.98 13.92 9.09
C PHE A 123 4.22 13.39 8.37
N THR A 124 4.74 14.17 7.42
CA THR A 124 5.95 13.85 6.67
C THR A 124 6.94 15.01 6.77
N PRO A 125 8.25 14.83 6.57
CA PRO A 125 9.16 15.96 6.42
C PRO A 125 8.67 16.93 5.34
N ALA A 126 8.91 18.22 5.54
CA ALA A 126 8.40 19.27 4.67
C ALA A 126 9.03 19.23 3.27
N GLY A 127 8.21 19.52 2.26
CA GLY A 127 8.63 19.62 0.86
C GLY A 127 8.47 18.33 0.07
N TRP A 128 7.89 17.28 0.66
CA TRP A 128 7.61 16.04 -0.04
C TRP A 128 6.49 16.21 -1.06
N THR A 129 6.61 15.51 -2.20
CA THR A 129 5.60 15.52 -3.27
C THR A 129 4.77 14.25 -3.20
N LEU A 130 3.45 14.35 -3.09
CA LEU A 130 2.57 13.19 -3.12
C LEU A 130 2.45 12.66 -4.56
N VAL A 131 3.12 11.56 -4.89
CA VAL A 131 3.16 11.01 -6.25
C VAL A 131 2.08 9.96 -6.52
N GLY A 132 1.50 9.36 -5.47
CA GLY A 132 0.44 8.38 -5.63
C GLY A 132 -0.12 7.88 -4.32
N GLY A 133 -1.20 7.10 -4.42
CA GLY A 133 -1.76 6.45 -3.26
C GLY A 133 -2.89 5.48 -3.57
N SER A 134 -3.06 4.50 -2.70
CA SER A 134 -4.18 3.56 -2.71
C SER A 134 -4.73 3.41 -1.29
N ALA A 135 -6.02 3.10 -1.20
CA ALA A 135 -6.67 2.82 0.07
C ALA A 135 -7.51 1.56 -0.04
N THR A 136 -7.48 0.76 1.02
CA THR A 136 -8.40 -0.35 1.25
C THR A 136 -9.54 0.20 2.11
N VAL A 137 -10.78 0.04 1.66
CA VAL A 137 -11.96 0.53 2.35
C VAL A 137 -12.98 -0.58 2.55
N SER A 138 -13.64 -0.59 3.70
CA SER A 138 -14.85 -1.41 3.87
C SER A 138 -15.92 -0.91 2.89
N GLY A 139 -16.55 -1.78 2.11
CA GLY A 139 -17.61 -1.39 1.18
C GLY A 139 -17.11 -0.77 -0.13
N THR A 140 -17.90 0.11 -0.73
CA THR A 140 -17.66 0.64 -2.09
C THR A 140 -17.17 2.08 -2.05
N GLY A 141 -16.11 2.38 -2.78
CA GLY A 141 -15.66 3.74 -3.05
C GLY A 141 -15.09 3.84 -4.46
N THR A 142 -14.87 5.07 -4.95
CA THR A 142 -14.23 5.29 -6.25
C THR A 142 -12.83 5.86 -6.10
N LYS A 143 -12.64 6.77 -5.15
CA LYS A 143 -11.37 7.44 -4.86
C LYS A 143 -11.39 8.10 -3.49
N PHE A 144 -10.23 8.47 -2.98
CA PHE A 144 -10.07 9.35 -1.83
C PHE A 144 -9.34 10.63 -2.20
N ASN A 145 -9.49 11.66 -1.37
CA ASN A 145 -9.02 13.02 -1.65
C ASN A 145 -8.08 13.49 -0.54
N VAL A 146 -7.22 14.46 -0.87
CA VAL A 146 -6.58 15.36 0.10
C VAL A 146 -7.58 16.46 0.37
N SER A 147 -7.95 16.68 1.63
CA SER A 147 -8.92 17.69 2.03
C SER A 147 -8.26 19.05 2.22
N HIS A 148 -7.21 19.05 3.05
CA HIS A 148 -6.36 20.19 3.35
C HIS A 148 -5.03 19.67 3.89
N THR A 149 -4.08 20.58 4.03
CA THR A 149 -2.75 20.29 4.54
C THR A 149 -2.31 21.42 5.47
N CYS A 150 -1.17 21.23 6.12
CA CYS A 150 -0.41 22.28 6.76
C CYS A 150 1.05 22.12 6.33
N ALA A 151 1.53 22.99 5.46
CA ALA A 151 2.90 22.93 4.98
C ALA A 151 3.88 23.37 6.08
N GLY A 152 4.88 22.55 6.34
CA GLY A 152 5.98 22.88 7.23
C GLY A 152 7.01 23.77 6.57
N GLU A 153 7.87 24.40 7.36
CA GLU A 153 9.05 25.08 6.84
C GLU A 153 10.13 24.04 6.53
N ALA A 154 10.38 23.81 5.24
CA ALA A 154 11.49 22.96 4.82
C ALA A 154 12.78 23.46 5.48
N SER A 155 13.48 22.58 6.17
CA SER A 155 14.82 22.87 6.69
C SER A 155 15.75 23.05 5.50
N THR A 156 15.88 24.29 5.04
CA THR A 156 17.03 24.71 4.24
C THR A 156 18.26 24.60 5.14
N GLU A 157 18.84 23.41 5.24
CA GLU A 157 20.28 23.31 5.44
C GLU A 157 20.93 23.92 4.19
N SER A 158 21.04 25.24 4.20
CA SER A 158 21.94 25.95 3.31
C SER A 158 23.32 25.30 3.52
N PRO A 159 23.96 24.73 2.49
CA PRO A 159 25.31 24.22 2.65
C PRO A 159 26.15 25.37 3.18
N SER A 160 26.65 25.20 4.41
CA SER A 160 27.49 26.18 5.10
C SER A 160 28.50 26.73 4.09
N PRO A 161 28.59 28.07 3.89
CA PRO A 161 29.54 28.61 2.94
C PRO A 161 30.92 28.10 3.34
N SER A 162 31.51 27.30 2.45
CA SER A 162 32.88 26.82 2.54
C SER A 162 33.75 27.96 3.08
N PRO A 163 34.59 27.74 4.11
CA PRO A 163 35.43 28.80 4.66
C PRO A 163 36.20 29.41 3.50
N SER A 164 35.97 30.70 3.27
CA SER A 164 36.64 31.47 2.23
C SER A 164 38.14 31.23 2.35
N PRO A 165 38.87 30.89 1.27
CA PRO A 165 40.32 30.71 1.34
C PRO A 165 40.92 32.03 1.83
N SER A 166 41.53 32.00 3.01
CA SER A 166 42.27 33.13 3.56
C SER A 166 43.27 33.62 2.53
N THR A 167 43.12 34.88 2.13
CA THR A 167 44.07 35.62 1.30
C THR A 167 45.47 35.45 1.89
N PRO A 168 46.48 34.97 1.13
CA PRO A 168 47.84 34.93 1.61
C PRO A 168 48.35 36.37 1.76
N GLU A 169 48.74 36.75 2.98
CA GLU A 169 49.45 38.00 3.22
C GLU A 169 50.71 38.06 2.37
N SER A 170 50.87 39.20 1.72
CA SER A 170 52.02 39.57 0.89
C SER A 170 53.32 39.57 1.72
N PRO A 171 54.42 38.99 1.23
CA PRO A 171 55.68 38.94 1.95
C PRO A 171 56.35 40.33 2.05
N GLN A 172 56.74 40.73 3.26
CA GLN A 172 57.66 41.85 3.50
C GLN A 172 59.10 41.45 3.13
N PRO A 173 59.94 42.37 2.61
CA PRO A 173 61.31 42.06 2.20
C PRO A 173 62.29 42.02 3.38
N SER A 174 63.02 40.89 3.39
CA SER A 174 64.37 40.55 3.88
C SER A 174 65.25 41.60 4.58
N GLU A 175 65.82 41.23 5.74
CA GLU A 175 67.25 41.43 6.05
C GLU A 175 67.86 40.16 6.69
N SER A 176 69.10 39.87 6.30
CA SER A 176 69.93 38.66 6.51
C SER A 176 70.99 38.89 7.63
N PRO A 177 72.00 38.03 7.87
CA PRO A 177 72.10 36.55 7.87
C PRO A 177 72.84 36.02 9.15
N SER A 178 72.93 34.69 9.31
CA SER A 178 73.96 33.88 10.04
C SER A 178 73.25 32.66 10.68
N THR A 179 73.67 31.39 10.61
CA THR A 179 74.96 30.76 10.34
C THR A 179 74.75 29.33 9.81
N SER A 180 75.62 28.95 8.88
CA SER A 180 76.16 27.61 8.56
C SER A 180 75.73 26.39 9.42
N ALA A 181 75.17 25.36 8.77
CA ALA A 181 75.66 23.97 8.82
C ALA A 181 75.02 23.10 7.72
N SER A 182 75.87 22.56 6.84
CA SER A 182 75.65 21.38 5.97
C SER A 182 76.25 20.14 6.68
N PRO A 183 76.14 18.86 6.24
CA PRO A 183 75.50 18.34 5.01
C PRO A 183 74.74 16.99 5.16
N SER A 184 74.21 16.54 4.01
CA SER A 184 74.12 15.15 3.52
C SER A 184 73.12 14.15 4.11
N GLY A 185 72.12 13.80 3.28
CA GLY A 185 71.34 12.57 3.34
C GLY A 185 70.76 12.24 1.96
N SER A 186 71.29 11.18 1.36
CA SER A 186 71.15 10.66 -0.02
C SER A 186 69.73 10.17 -0.38
N PRO A 187 69.38 10.01 -1.69
CA PRO A 187 68.04 9.68 -2.16
C PRO A 187 67.81 8.16 -2.30
N SER A 188 66.55 7.74 -2.28
CA SER A 188 66.05 6.46 -2.82
C SER A 188 64.62 6.70 -3.31
N ALA A 189 64.38 6.72 -4.62
CA ALA A 189 64.12 5.56 -5.48
C ALA A 189 62.84 4.83 -5.06
N THR A 190 61.73 5.08 -5.75
CA THR A 190 61.24 4.24 -6.85
C THR A 190 60.47 3.04 -6.31
N GLU A 191 59.14 3.05 -6.49
CA GLU A 191 58.40 1.87 -6.95
C GLU A 191 57.00 2.28 -7.43
N SER A 192 56.85 2.34 -8.75
CA SER A 192 55.65 1.87 -9.43
C SER A 192 55.90 0.38 -9.69
N PRO A 193 54.88 -0.51 -9.64
CA PRO A 193 54.19 -0.76 -10.91
C PRO A 193 52.72 -1.25 -10.83
N VAL A 194 52.00 -0.89 -11.89
CA VAL A 194 51.14 -1.69 -12.79
C VAL A 194 49.79 -2.32 -12.38
N PRO A 195 48.86 -2.44 -13.36
CA PRO A 195 47.42 -2.63 -13.19
C PRO A 195 46.96 -4.08 -13.48
N SER A 196 45.72 -4.40 -13.12
CA SER A 196 44.85 -5.43 -13.73
C SER A 196 43.48 -5.30 -13.08
N GLY A 197 42.35 -5.12 -13.76
CA GLY A 197 41.98 -5.77 -15.01
C GLY A 197 41.51 -7.18 -14.72
N SER A 198 40.24 -7.37 -14.29
CA SER A 198 39.54 -8.62 -14.55
C SER A 198 38.03 -8.42 -14.52
N ALA A 199 37.43 -8.68 -15.68
CA ALA A 199 36.01 -8.77 -15.91
C ALA A 199 35.39 -9.97 -15.17
N SER A 200 34.09 -9.90 -14.92
CA SER A 200 33.17 -11.00 -15.25
C SER A 200 31.72 -10.52 -15.28
N PRO A 201 31.07 -10.50 -16.46
CA PRO A 201 29.62 -10.49 -16.57
C PRO A 201 29.07 -11.93 -16.68
N SER A 202 27.76 -12.04 -16.49
CA SER A 202 26.89 -13.17 -16.88
C SER A 202 26.72 -14.30 -15.88
N GLU A 203 25.53 -14.37 -15.28
CA GLU A 203 24.72 -15.59 -15.37
C GLU A 203 23.27 -15.23 -15.77
N SER A 204 22.86 -15.85 -16.86
CA SER A 204 21.50 -15.91 -17.39
C SER A 204 20.82 -17.21 -16.95
N ALA A 205 19.49 -17.20 -17.13
CA ALA A 205 18.54 -18.32 -17.15
C ALA A 205 17.95 -18.68 -15.77
N THR A 206 16.63 -18.85 -15.61
CA THR A 206 15.71 -19.51 -16.54
C THR A 206 14.28 -19.06 -16.29
N ALA A 207 13.58 -18.64 -17.34
CA ALA A 207 12.12 -18.48 -17.35
C ALA A 207 11.45 -19.82 -17.67
N PRO A 208 10.33 -20.20 -17.02
CA PRO A 208 9.47 -21.25 -17.54
C PRO A 208 8.47 -20.67 -18.55
N ALA A 209 8.23 -21.48 -19.58
CA ALA A 209 7.50 -21.18 -20.80
C ALA A 209 6.02 -20.81 -20.59
N SER A 210 5.55 -19.87 -21.41
CA SER A 210 4.13 -19.64 -21.69
C SER A 210 3.57 -20.74 -22.60
N PRO A 211 2.34 -21.23 -22.37
CA PRO A 211 1.55 -21.84 -23.43
C PRO A 211 0.96 -20.74 -24.32
N SER A 212 1.25 -20.85 -25.61
CA SER A 212 0.66 -20.05 -26.68
C SER A 212 -0.73 -20.58 -27.03
N GLY A 213 -1.70 -19.67 -27.19
CA GLY A 213 -2.97 -19.98 -27.84
C GLY A 213 -4.08 -19.00 -27.49
N GLY A 214 -4.46 -18.12 -28.42
CA GLY A 214 -5.76 -17.44 -28.37
C GLY A 214 -5.75 -15.98 -28.83
N THR A 215 -5.82 -15.79 -30.13
CA THR A 215 -6.13 -14.54 -30.82
C THR A 215 -7.42 -13.90 -30.31
N GLY A 216 -7.38 -12.61 -29.94
CA GLY A 216 -8.56 -11.74 -30.00
C GLY A 216 -8.74 -10.76 -28.83
N GLY A 217 -8.60 -9.47 -29.15
CA GLY A 217 -9.43 -8.40 -28.58
C GLY A 217 -9.11 -7.95 -27.17
N GLY A 218 -8.59 -6.73 -27.03
CA GLY A 218 -8.45 -6.07 -25.75
C GLY A 218 -9.77 -6.01 -25.00
N ASP A 219 -9.78 -6.59 -23.81
CA ASP A 219 -10.69 -6.20 -22.75
C ASP A 219 -9.96 -6.44 -21.43
N LEU A 220 -10.04 -5.44 -20.55
CA LEU A 220 -9.48 -5.50 -19.21
C LEU A 220 -10.11 -6.68 -18.46
N PRO A 221 -9.48 -7.25 -17.41
CA PRO A 221 -10.14 -8.26 -16.61
C PRO A 221 -11.39 -7.66 -15.92
N LEU A 222 -12.56 -7.85 -16.54
CA LEU A 222 -13.86 -7.68 -15.90
C LEU A 222 -14.01 -8.77 -14.83
N THR A 223 -13.59 -8.46 -13.61
CA THR A 223 -13.87 -9.27 -12.41
C THR A 223 -15.36 -9.31 -12.04
N GLY A 224 -16.24 -8.72 -12.87
CA GLY A 224 -17.70 -8.76 -12.70
C GLY A 224 -18.40 -10.05 -13.17
N ALA A 225 -17.80 -10.84 -14.07
CA ALA A 225 -18.46 -12.06 -14.60
C ALA A 225 -18.36 -13.28 -13.67
N ALA A 226 -17.37 -13.31 -12.76
CA ALA A 226 -17.18 -14.43 -11.84
C ALA A 226 -18.28 -14.50 -10.76
N VAL A 227 -18.84 -13.36 -10.35
CA VAL A 227 -19.87 -13.30 -9.30
C VAL A 227 -21.22 -13.82 -9.80
N THR A 228 -21.57 -13.54 -11.07
CA THR A 228 -22.81 -14.04 -11.68
C THR A 228 -22.75 -15.55 -11.94
N GLY A 229 -21.59 -16.08 -12.34
CA GLY A 229 -21.39 -17.52 -12.54
C GLY A 229 -21.57 -18.34 -11.27
N MET A 230 -21.06 -17.86 -10.13
CA MET A 230 -21.23 -18.53 -8.83
C MET A 230 -22.70 -18.50 -8.37
N ALA A 231 -23.40 -17.38 -8.52
CA ALA A 231 -24.81 -17.26 -8.13
C ALA A 231 -25.73 -18.20 -8.94
N LEU A 232 -25.53 -18.29 -10.26
CA LEU A 232 -26.30 -19.20 -11.13
C LEU A 232 -26.04 -20.67 -10.81
N THR A 233 -24.78 -21.02 -10.51
CA THR A 233 -24.42 -22.39 -10.10
C THR A 233 -25.10 -22.77 -8.78
N GLY A 234 -25.15 -21.84 -7.82
CA GLY A 234 -25.85 -22.04 -6.56
C GLY A 234 -27.35 -22.31 -6.73
N VAL A 235 -28.04 -21.52 -7.56
CA VAL A 235 -29.47 -21.71 -7.85
C VAL A 235 -29.72 -23.04 -8.57
N ALA A 236 -28.85 -23.42 -9.53
CA ALA A 236 -28.96 -24.68 -10.24
C ALA A 236 -28.79 -25.90 -9.31
N LEU A 237 -27.86 -25.84 -8.34
CA LEU A 237 -27.68 -26.92 -7.35
C LEU A 237 -28.88 -27.06 -6.40
N ILE A 238 -29.46 -25.94 -5.95
CA ILE A 238 -30.66 -25.96 -5.09
C ILE A 238 -31.86 -26.52 -5.87
N GLY A 239 -32.08 -26.05 -7.10
CA GLY A 239 -33.15 -26.54 -7.97
C GLY A 239 -33.00 -28.01 -8.33
N GLY A 240 -31.78 -28.44 -8.69
CA GLY A 240 -31.46 -29.83 -8.99
C GLY A 240 -31.64 -30.77 -7.80
N GLY A 241 -31.22 -30.34 -6.60
CA GLY A 241 -31.42 -31.09 -5.37
C GLY A 241 -32.89 -31.29 -5.02
N ALA A 242 -33.71 -30.25 -5.15
CA ALA A 242 -35.17 -30.33 -4.94
C ALA A 242 -35.84 -31.28 -5.94
N ALA A 243 -35.47 -31.20 -7.22
CA ALA A 243 -36.00 -32.07 -8.26
C ALA A 243 -35.67 -33.55 -8.01
N LEU A 244 -34.42 -33.86 -7.62
CA LEU A 244 -33.99 -35.23 -7.27
C LEU A 244 -34.75 -35.78 -6.05
N MET A 245 -35.00 -34.95 -5.03
CA MET A 245 -35.80 -35.32 -3.85
C MET A 245 -37.24 -35.71 -4.23
N VAL A 246 -37.87 -34.94 -5.13
CA VAL A 246 -39.24 -35.20 -5.59
C VAL A 246 -39.30 -36.49 -6.43
N LEU A 247 -38.34 -36.69 -7.33
CA LEU A 247 -38.26 -37.91 -8.15
C LEU A 247 -38.02 -39.16 -7.31
N ARG A 248 -37.21 -39.06 -6.25
CA ARG A 248 -36.98 -40.16 -5.30
C ARG A 248 -38.26 -40.52 -4.54
N ARG A 249 -38.99 -39.52 -4.02
CA ARG A 249 -40.29 -39.72 -3.35
C ARG A 249 -41.35 -40.36 -4.26
N ARG A 250 -41.30 -40.09 -5.57
CA ARG A 250 -42.18 -40.74 -6.55
C ARG A 250 -41.86 -42.21 -6.75
N ARG A 251 -40.58 -42.60 -6.80
CA ARG A 251 -40.18 -44.02 -6.93
C ARG A 251 -40.55 -44.83 -5.69
N ASP A 252 -40.45 -44.24 -4.51
CA ASP A 252 -40.76 -44.93 -3.24
C ASP A 252 -42.28 -45.18 -3.03
N ARG A 253 -43.15 -44.64 -3.89
CA ARG A 253 -44.61 -44.82 -3.84
C ARG A 253 -45.17 -45.95 -4.71
N ILE A 254 -44.33 -46.67 -5.43
CA ILE A 254 -44.78 -47.81 -6.24
C ILE A 254 -44.77 -49.05 -5.35
N THR A 255 -45.85 -49.25 -4.61
CA THR A 255 -46.11 -50.51 -3.89
C THR A 255 -46.66 -51.51 -4.90
N PHE A 256 -45.89 -52.54 -5.24
CA PHE A 256 -46.40 -53.66 -6.01
C PHE A 256 -47.37 -54.44 -5.12
N THR A 257 -48.67 -54.27 -5.36
CA THR A 257 -49.69 -55.16 -4.82
C THR A 257 -49.56 -56.48 -5.57
N SER A 258 -49.08 -57.51 -4.88
CA SER A 258 -49.12 -58.90 -5.35
C SER A 258 -50.30 -59.64 -4.74
#